data_AF-A0A0U5IM22-F1
#
_entry.id   AF-A0A0U5IM22-F1
#
_cell.length_a   1.000
_cell.length_b   1.000
_cell.length_c   1.000
_cell.angle_alpha   90.00
_cell.angle_beta   90.00
_cell.angle_gamma   90.00
#
_symmetry.space_group_name_H-M   'P 1'
#
loop_
_entity.id
_entity.type
_entity.pdbx_description
1 polymer ?
#
loop_
_entity_poly.entity_id
_entity_poly.type
_entity_poly.pdbx_seq_one_letter_code
_entity_poly.pdbx_strand_id
1 'polypeptide(L)'
;MRFWDRCAFRPAQIGTSRNAASGEHALVVLRRLDARGRHFAAMAEARLESRLPVLLAGPLRTLDPVTVVALVAAIRKAPLSASGEPPSTPCRDAIDDHELSGFIDGFRSLDATLALLSELVRHRLGSCLRAGRIEDDDAALLIAAARQLRCPAKLIGRFGENGRDAILTRIRRAAATLRSEPTETLRLATARQDAASSSRAVKPATRERAE
;
A
#
# COMPACT_ATOMS: atom_id res chain seq x y z
N MET A 1 -5.34 -3.91 -16.57
CA MET A 1 -5.77 -2.78 -15.69
C MET A 1 -5.07 -1.45 -16.02
N ARG A 2 -3.73 -1.41 -16.17
CA ARG A 2 -2.97 -0.15 -16.40
C ARG A 2 -3.51 0.74 -17.53
N PHE A 3 -3.94 0.14 -18.65
CA PHE A 3 -4.61 0.86 -19.74
C PHE A 3 -5.84 1.64 -19.26
N TRP A 4 -6.78 0.97 -18.59
CA TRP A 4 -8.02 1.56 -18.10
C TRP A 4 -7.78 2.67 -17.07
N ASP A 5 -6.82 2.49 -16.17
CA ASP A 5 -6.45 3.53 -15.19
C ASP A 5 -5.92 4.80 -15.89
N ARG A 6 -5.07 4.66 -16.93
CA ARG A 6 -4.61 5.79 -17.76
C ARG A 6 -5.75 6.48 -18.51
N CYS A 7 -6.77 5.73 -18.92
CA CYS A 7 -7.98 6.27 -19.52
C CYS A 7 -8.99 6.82 -18.49
N ALA A 8 -8.58 6.97 -17.22
CA ALA A 8 -9.40 7.47 -16.11
C ALA A 8 -10.65 6.62 -15.77
N PHE A 9 -10.65 5.35 -16.16
CA PHE A 9 -11.65 4.38 -15.72
C PHE A 9 -11.30 3.85 -14.32
N ARG A 10 -12.33 3.59 -13.51
CA ARG A 10 -12.21 3.11 -12.13
C ARG A 10 -12.77 1.69 -12.00
N PRO A 11 -12.09 0.78 -11.28
CA PRO A 11 -12.58 -0.58 -11.11
C PRO A 11 -13.82 -0.60 -10.21
N ALA A 12 -14.85 -1.34 -10.60
CA ALA A 12 -16.11 -1.43 -9.87
C ALA A 12 -16.44 -2.84 -9.39
N GLN A 13 -16.13 -3.85 -10.19
CA GLN A 13 -16.42 -5.25 -9.85
C GLN A 13 -15.49 -6.19 -10.61
N ILE A 14 -15.11 -7.29 -9.97
CA ILE A 14 -14.37 -8.39 -10.59
C ILE A 14 -15.21 -9.68 -10.52
N GLY A 15 -15.24 -10.42 -11.62
CA GLY A 15 -15.88 -11.74 -11.69
C GLY A 15 -15.03 -12.81 -11.02
N THR A 16 -15.67 -13.73 -10.29
CA THR A 16 -14.99 -14.82 -9.58
C THR A 16 -14.79 -16.07 -10.43
N SER A 17 -15.59 -16.23 -11.50
CA SER A 17 -15.40 -17.28 -12.49
C SER A 17 -14.50 -16.80 -13.63
N ARG A 18 -13.80 -17.76 -14.24
CA ARG A 18 -13.07 -17.55 -15.49
C ARG A 18 -14.03 -17.72 -16.66
N ASN A 19 -13.92 -16.86 -17.66
CA ASN A 19 -14.66 -17.00 -18.90
C ASN A 19 -14.19 -18.27 -19.64
N ALA A 20 -15.11 -19.11 -20.11
CA ALA A 20 -14.80 -20.38 -20.76
C ALA A 20 -13.96 -20.24 -22.05
N ALA A 21 -14.12 -19.13 -22.79
CA ALA A 21 -13.41 -18.91 -24.05
C ALA A 21 -12.01 -18.32 -23.87
N SER A 22 -11.80 -17.47 -22.84
CA SER A 22 -10.51 -16.79 -22.62
C SER A 22 -9.72 -17.32 -21.43
N GLY A 23 -10.35 -18.07 -20.52
CA GLY A 23 -9.74 -18.48 -19.25
C GLY A 23 -9.53 -17.32 -18.27
N GLU A 24 -9.95 -16.10 -18.58
CA GLU A 24 -9.66 -14.89 -17.78
C GLU A 24 -10.82 -14.44 -16.89
N HIS A 25 -10.50 -13.66 -15.87
CA HIS A 25 -11.48 -13.01 -15.01
C HIS A 25 -11.98 -11.70 -15.64
N ALA A 26 -13.30 -11.50 -15.66
CA ALA A 26 -13.90 -10.27 -16.12
C ALA A 26 -13.74 -9.15 -15.08
N LEU A 27 -13.43 -7.92 -15.52
CA LEU A 27 -13.39 -6.72 -14.68
C LEU A 27 -14.33 -5.66 -15.27
N VAL A 28 -15.28 -5.22 -14.46
CA VAL A 28 -16.14 -4.07 -14.77
C VAL A 28 -15.43 -2.80 -14.32
N VAL A 29 -15.32 -1.84 -15.24
CA VAL A 29 -14.72 -0.53 -15.00
C VAL A 29 -15.69 0.59 -15.38
N LEU A 30 -15.62 1.71 -14.69
CA LEU A 30 -16.54 2.84 -14.85
C LEU A 30 -15.79 4.10 -15.26
N ARG A 31 -16.34 4.84 -16.23
CA ARG A 31 -15.92 6.21 -16.56
C ARG A 31 -16.84 7.21 -15.87
N ARG A 32 -16.26 8.19 -15.21
CA ARG A 32 -16.98 9.19 -14.41
C ARG A 32 -17.22 10.43 -15.27
N LEU A 33 -18.44 10.62 -15.78
CA LEU A 33 -18.77 11.72 -16.68
C LEU A 33 -19.23 12.99 -15.95
N ASP A 34 -19.88 12.84 -14.79
CA ASP A 34 -20.43 13.93 -13.99
C ASP A 34 -20.20 13.70 -12.48
N ALA A 35 -20.75 14.58 -11.64
CA ALA A 35 -20.62 14.49 -10.18
C ALA A 35 -21.27 13.21 -9.62
N ARG A 36 -22.43 12.82 -10.14
CA ARG A 36 -23.16 11.62 -9.70
C ARG A 36 -22.39 10.35 -10.05
N GLY A 37 -21.84 10.27 -11.24
CA GLY A 37 -20.97 9.19 -11.72
C GLY A 37 -19.65 9.13 -10.94
N ARG A 38 -19.09 10.28 -10.53
CA ARG A 38 -17.94 10.30 -9.61
C ARG A 38 -18.28 9.68 -8.25
N HIS A 39 -19.42 10.05 -7.68
CA HIS A 39 -19.88 9.50 -6.41
C HIS A 39 -20.18 7.99 -6.53
N PHE A 40 -20.90 7.57 -7.57
CA PHE A 40 -21.20 6.16 -7.82
C PHE A 40 -19.93 5.32 -8.00
N ALA A 41 -18.95 5.81 -8.77
CA ALA A 41 -17.69 5.10 -8.94
C ALA A 41 -16.91 4.98 -7.63
N ALA A 42 -16.88 6.03 -6.79
CA ALA A 42 -16.23 5.97 -5.48
C ALA A 42 -16.88 4.91 -4.55
N MET A 43 -18.22 4.83 -4.56
CA MET A 43 -18.96 3.81 -3.81
C MET A 43 -18.67 2.40 -4.34
N ALA A 44 -18.60 2.24 -5.67
CA ALA A 44 -18.26 0.96 -6.29
C ALA A 44 -16.81 0.52 -5.98
N GLU A 45 -15.84 1.44 -6.03
CA GLU A 45 -14.45 1.19 -5.63
C GLU A 45 -14.36 0.77 -4.15
N ALA A 46 -15.06 1.48 -3.25
CA ALA A 46 -15.09 1.14 -1.83
C ALA A 46 -15.70 -0.25 -1.58
N ARG A 47 -16.80 -0.58 -2.29
CA ARG A 47 -17.41 -1.91 -2.22
C ARG A 47 -16.51 -3.00 -2.78
N LEU A 48 -15.75 -2.72 -3.84
CA LEU A 48 -14.78 -3.67 -4.36
C LEU A 48 -13.65 -3.90 -3.35
N GLU A 49 -13.07 -2.83 -2.81
CA GLU A 49 -11.98 -2.88 -1.82
C GLU A 49 -12.38 -3.69 -0.58
N SER A 50 -13.58 -3.48 -0.04
CA SER A 50 -14.07 -4.20 1.14
C SER A 50 -14.26 -5.71 0.91
N ARG A 51 -14.47 -6.13 -0.34
CA ARG A 51 -14.61 -7.54 -0.73
C ARG A 51 -13.29 -8.21 -1.06
N LEU A 52 -12.26 -7.44 -1.44
CA LEU A 52 -10.95 -7.99 -1.82
C LEU A 52 -10.31 -8.92 -0.76
N PRO A 53 -10.44 -8.71 0.57
CA PRO A 53 -9.87 -9.64 1.54
C PRO A 53 -10.35 -11.07 1.34
N VAL A 54 -11.68 -11.25 1.24
CA VAL A 54 -12.30 -12.56 1.05
C VAL A 54 -12.02 -13.11 -0.35
N LEU A 55 -12.12 -12.25 -1.38
CA LEU A 55 -11.93 -12.69 -2.76
C LEU A 55 -10.50 -13.15 -3.03
N LEU A 56 -9.49 -12.42 -2.55
CA LEU A 56 -8.08 -12.76 -2.76
C LEU A 56 -7.64 -13.97 -1.94
N ALA A 57 -8.20 -14.20 -0.76
CA ALA A 57 -7.93 -15.40 0.02
C ALA A 57 -8.64 -16.65 -0.55
N GLY A 58 -9.77 -16.47 -1.26
CA GLY A 58 -10.60 -17.55 -1.81
C GLY A 58 -10.59 -17.62 -3.34
N PRO A 59 -11.68 -17.23 -4.02
CA PRO A 59 -11.87 -17.50 -5.45
C PRO A 59 -10.83 -16.85 -6.39
N LEU A 60 -10.19 -15.76 -5.97
CA LEU A 60 -9.14 -15.07 -6.73
C LEU A 60 -7.73 -15.35 -6.19
N ARG A 61 -7.55 -16.39 -5.37
CA ARG A 61 -6.26 -16.76 -4.79
C ARG A 61 -5.18 -17.04 -5.82
N THR A 62 -5.57 -17.63 -6.94
CA THR A 62 -4.67 -17.99 -8.03
C THR A 62 -4.51 -16.88 -9.07
N LEU A 63 -5.26 -15.78 -8.96
CA LEU A 63 -5.12 -14.63 -9.84
C LEU A 63 -3.67 -14.13 -9.79
N ASP A 64 -3.12 -13.78 -10.95
CA ASP A 64 -1.75 -13.33 -11.06
C ASP A 64 -1.48 -12.12 -10.12
N PRO A 65 -0.52 -12.20 -9.18
CA PRO A 65 -0.27 -11.15 -8.21
C PRO A 65 0.04 -9.79 -8.83
N VAL A 66 0.72 -9.74 -9.98
CA VAL A 66 1.04 -8.49 -10.69
C VAL A 66 -0.24 -7.84 -11.22
N THR A 67 -1.20 -8.64 -11.69
CA THR A 67 -2.54 -8.15 -12.03
C THR A 67 -3.27 -7.56 -10.83
N VAL A 68 -3.15 -8.18 -9.65
CA VAL A 68 -3.72 -7.64 -8.40
C VAL A 68 -3.01 -6.35 -7.97
N VAL A 69 -1.68 -6.25 -8.13
CA VAL A 69 -0.92 -5.00 -7.91
C VAL A 69 -1.52 -3.88 -8.75
N ALA A 70 -1.76 -4.11 -10.04
CA ALA A 70 -2.35 -3.12 -10.92
C ALA A 70 -3.80 -2.74 -10.52
N LEU A 71 -4.58 -3.68 -9.98
CA LEU A 71 -5.91 -3.42 -9.45
C LEU A 71 -5.86 -2.54 -8.18
N VAL A 72 -5.03 -2.92 -7.21
CA VAL A 72 -4.85 -2.19 -5.94
C VAL A 72 -4.27 -0.80 -6.19
N ALA A 73 -3.33 -0.68 -7.13
CA ALA A 73 -2.77 0.59 -7.56
C ALA A 73 -3.84 1.51 -8.15
N ALA A 74 -4.82 0.98 -8.89
CA ALA A 74 -5.89 1.73 -9.53
C ALA A 74 -7.02 2.15 -8.57
N ILE A 75 -7.33 1.35 -7.54
CA ILE A 75 -8.31 1.69 -6.51
C ILE A 75 -7.84 2.96 -5.78
N ARG A 76 -8.67 4.01 -5.85
CA ARG A 76 -8.48 5.22 -5.06
C ARG A 76 -9.44 5.13 -3.87
N LYS A 77 -8.90 4.88 -2.67
CA LYS A 77 -9.69 4.97 -1.44
C LYS A 77 -10.20 6.41 -1.37
N ALA A 78 -11.50 6.61 -1.61
CA ALA A 78 -12.09 7.91 -1.38
C ALA A 78 -11.94 8.21 0.11
N PRO A 79 -11.55 9.43 0.52
CA PRO A 79 -11.87 9.87 1.86
C PRO A 79 -13.40 9.75 1.98
N LEU A 80 -13.87 8.87 2.85
CA LEU A 80 -15.29 8.75 3.14
C LEU A 80 -15.70 10.06 3.83
N SER A 81 -16.27 10.98 3.01
CA SER A 81 -17.04 12.18 3.39
C SER A 81 -16.22 13.35 3.99
N ALA A 82 -16.50 14.65 3.83
CA ALA A 82 -17.70 15.50 3.60
C ALA A 82 -18.72 15.55 4.76
N SER A 83 -18.66 14.58 5.67
CA SER A 83 -19.13 14.67 7.04
C SER A 83 -17.85 14.66 7.85
N GLY A 84 -17.54 15.73 8.56
CA GLY A 84 -16.24 15.96 9.25
C GLY A 84 -15.87 14.96 10.34
N GLU A 85 -16.49 13.78 10.37
CA GLU A 85 -15.97 12.65 11.13
C GLU A 85 -14.86 11.98 10.32
N PRO A 86 -13.63 11.93 10.85
CA PRO A 86 -12.58 11.16 10.22
C PRO A 86 -13.07 9.73 10.08
N PRO A 87 -12.79 9.04 8.94
CA PRO A 87 -12.97 7.60 8.91
C PRO A 87 -12.24 7.06 10.12
N SER A 88 -12.96 6.38 11.01
CA SER A 88 -12.40 5.69 12.15
C SER A 88 -11.42 4.67 11.58
N THR A 89 -10.18 5.12 11.41
CA THR A 89 -9.01 4.28 11.28
C THR A 89 -9.17 3.29 12.42
N PRO A 90 -9.22 1.97 12.18
CA PRO A 90 -9.13 1.04 13.31
C PRO A 90 -7.93 1.52 14.10
N CYS A 91 -8.14 1.90 15.37
CA CYS A 91 -7.05 2.33 16.23
C CYS A 91 -6.06 1.17 16.16
N ARG A 92 -4.94 1.39 15.49
CA ARG A 92 -3.91 0.38 15.44
C ARG A 92 -3.33 0.43 16.83
N ASP A 93 -3.72 -0.52 17.65
CA ASP A 93 -3.32 -0.51 19.05
C ASP A 93 -1.79 -0.61 19.10
N ALA A 94 -1.17 0.00 20.12
CA ALA A 94 0.29 0.00 20.26
C ALA A 94 0.89 -1.43 20.24
N ILE A 95 0.08 -2.42 20.61
CA ILE A 95 0.39 -3.85 20.53
C ILE A 95 0.56 -4.30 19.07
N ASP A 96 -0.37 -3.95 18.17
CA ASP A 96 -0.32 -4.30 16.74
C ASP A 96 0.91 -3.72 16.05
N ASP A 97 1.33 -2.53 16.47
CA ASP A 97 2.55 -1.89 15.97
C ASP A 97 3.81 -2.58 16.50
N HIS A 98 3.83 -2.99 17.77
CA HIS A 98 4.94 -3.74 18.34
C HIS A 98 5.06 -5.14 17.72
N GLU A 99 3.95 -5.83 17.48
CA GLU A 99 3.95 -7.15 16.83
C GLU A 99 4.45 -7.08 15.39
N LEU A 100 4.00 -6.09 14.62
CA LEU A 100 4.52 -5.90 13.27
C LEU A 100 6.01 -5.52 13.28
N SER A 101 6.46 -4.72 14.25
CA SER A 101 7.90 -4.43 14.44
C SER A 101 8.68 -5.72 14.66
N GLY A 102 8.22 -6.56 15.59
CA GLY A 102 8.87 -7.83 15.88
C GLY A 102 8.93 -8.76 14.66
N PHE A 103 7.95 -8.72 13.76
CA PHE A 103 8.04 -9.45 12.50
C PHE A 103 9.08 -8.87 11.54
N ILE A 104 9.09 -7.56 11.35
CA ILE A 104 10.06 -6.84 10.49
C ILE A 104 11.49 -7.11 10.97
N ASP A 105 11.72 -7.06 12.28
CA ASP A 105 13.02 -7.28 12.92
C ASP A 105 13.41 -8.76 13.01
N GLY A 106 12.51 -9.67 12.65
CA GLY A 106 12.78 -11.11 12.57
C GLY A 106 12.49 -11.91 13.85
N PHE A 107 12.01 -11.27 14.91
CA PHE A 107 11.62 -11.91 16.18
C PHE A 107 10.28 -12.64 16.13
N ARG A 108 9.50 -12.48 15.06
CA ARG A 108 8.21 -13.16 14.87
C ARG A 108 8.11 -13.86 13.52
N SER A 109 7.27 -14.89 13.48
CA SER A 109 6.93 -15.63 12.26
C SER A 109 5.91 -14.86 11.42
N LEU A 110 5.87 -15.19 10.13
CA LEU A 110 4.86 -14.66 9.21
C LEU A 110 3.45 -15.07 9.63
N ASP A 111 3.26 -16.33 10.05
CA ASP A 111 1.93 -16.86 10.40
C ASP A 111 1.33 -16.13 11.61
N ALA A 112 2.14 -15.79 12.62
CA ALA A 112 1.71 -15.05 13.80
C ALA A 112 1.30 -13.61 13.50
N THR A 113 1.83 -13.01 12.42
CA THR A 113 1.62 -11.60 12.08
C THR A 113 0.84 -11.39 10.78
N LEU A 114 0.30 -12.48 10.21
CA LEU A 114 -0.33 -12.50 8.90
C LEU A 114 -1.53 -11.56 8.81
N ALA A 115 -2.38 -11.51 9.84
CA ALA A 115 -3.53 -10.62 9.90
C ALA A 115 -3.10 -9.14 9.86
N LEU A 116 -2.11 -8.77 10.69
CA LEU A 116 -1.55 -7.43 10.75
C LEU A 116 -0.88 -7.03 9.44
N LEU A 117 -0.13 -7.95 8.81
CA LEU A 117 0.50 -7.71 7.52
C LEU A 117 -0.54 -7.56 6.40
N SER A 118 -1.59 -8.37 6.37
CA SER A 118 -2.68 -8.27 5.40
C SER A 118 -3.37 -6.91 5.46
N GLU A 119 -3.54 -6.39 6.67
CA GLU A 119 -4.14 -5.09 6.93
C GLU A 119 -3.23 -3.92 6.54
N LEU A 120 -1.94 -4.01 6.90
CA LEU A 120 -0.92 -3.06 6.44
C LEU A 120 -0.89 -2.98 4.91
N VAL A 121 -0.88 -4.13 4.24
CA VAL A 121 -0.89 -4.23 2.77
C VAL A 121 -2.17 -3.60 2.21
N ARG A 122 -3.34 -3.90 2.78
CA ARG A 122 -4.62 -3.32 2.34
C ARG A 122 -4.61 -1.79 2.41
N HIS A 123 -4.08 -1.23 3.50
CA HIS A 123 -4.12 0.21 3.74
C HIS A 123 -3.01 1.01 3.08
N ARG A 124 -1.80 0.46 2.99
CA ARG A 124 -0.62 1.22 2.57
C ARG A 124 -0.20 0.93 1.14
N LEU A 125 -0.37 -0.31 0.65
CA LEU A 125 0.23 -0.74 -0.61
C LEU A 125 -0.15 0.14 -1.80
N GLY A 126 -1.44 0.44 -1.98
CA GLY A 126 -1.91 1.27 -3.08
C GLY A 126 -1.30 2.68 -3.07
N SER A 127 -1.11 3.27 -1.89
CA SER A 127 -0.46 4.59 -1.76
C SER A 127 1.04 4.53 -2.05
N CYS A 128 1.74 3.50 -1.57
CA CYS A 128 3.17 3.31 -1.81
C CYS A 128 3.49 3.06 -3.29
N LEU A 129 2.66 2.25 -3.97
CA LEU A 129 2.80 1.98 -5.39
C LEU A 129 2.69 3.25 -6.24
N ARG A 130 1.69 4.09 -5.95
CA ARG A 130 1.50 5.37 -6.66
C ARG A 130 2.62 6.37 -6.41
N ALA A 131 3.20 6.32 -5.21
CA ALA A 131 4.36 7.14 -4.85
C ALA A 131 5.69 6.54 -5.35
N GLY A 132 5.69 5.38 -6.03
CA GLY A 132 6.91 4.72 -6.49
C GLY A 132 7.83 4.25 -5.36
N ARG A 133 7.32 4.08 -4.13
CA ARG A 133 8.13 3.71 -2.95
C ARG A 133 8.42 2.21 -2.84
N ILE A 134 7.64 1.40 -3.55
CA ILE A 134 7.77 -0.06 -3.56
C ILE A 134 7.75 -0.52 -5.00
N GLU A 135 8.65 -1.44 -5.32
CA GLU A 135 8.70 -2.06 -6.64
C GLU A 135 7.49 -2.98 -6.87
N ASP A 136 7.10 -3.14 -8.13
CA ASP A 136 5.96 -3.98 -8.52
C ASP A 136 6.12 -5.43 -8.06
N ASP A 137 7.33 -5.98 -8.09
CA ASP A 137 7.61 -7.35 -7.68
C ASP A 137 7.51 -7.55 -6.15
N ASP A 138 8.04 -6.60 -5.37
CA ASP A 138 7.92 -6.64 -3.90
C ASP A 138 6.46 -6.43 -3.47
N ALA A 139 5.71 -5.58 -4.17
CA ALA A 139 4.26 -5.44 -3.99
C ALA A 139 3.51 -6.73 -4.33
N ALA A 140 3.86 -7.38 -5.45
CA ALA A 140 3.26 -8.64 -5.88
C ALA A 140 3.54 -9.76 -4.87
N LEU A 141 4.75 -9.80 -4.30
CA LEU A 141 5.12 -10.72 -3.24
C LEU A 141 4.28 -10.52 -1.98
N LEU A 142 4.13 -9.27 -1.52
CA LEU A 142 3.29 -8.95 -0.36
C LEU A 142 1.83 -9.33 -0.57
N ILE A 143 1.27 -9.11 -1.77
CA ILE A 143 -0.08 -9.57 -2.10
C ILE A 143 -0.16 -11.10 -2.05
N ALA A 144 0.78 -11.78 -2.70
CA ALA A 144 0.80 -13.23 -2.79
C ALA A 144 0.89 -13.88 -1.40
N ALA A 145 1.72 -13.34 -0.52
CA ALA A 145 1.93 -13.82 0.84
C ALA A 145 0.77 -13.45 1.77
N ALA A 146 0.42 -12.17 1.88
CA ALA A 146 -0.46 -11.66 2.93
C ALA A 146 -1.94 -11.61 2.54
N ARG A 147 -2.26 -11.48 1.24
CA ARG A 147 -3.64 -11.31 0.75
C ARG A 147 -4.18 -12.54 0.04
N GLN A 148 -3.31 -13.29 -0.64
CA GLN A 148 -3.64 -14.55 -1.31
C GLN A 148 -3.21 -15.79 -0.51
N LEU A 149 -2.53 -15.61 0.62
CA LEU A 149 -2.15 -16.69 1.53
C LEU A 149 -1.41 -17.83 0.81
N ARG A 150 -0.57 -17.52 -0.19
CA ARG A 150 0.15 -18.55 -0.95
C ARG A 150 1.23 -19.17 -0.07
N CYS A 151 1.42 -20.49 -0.20
CA CYS A 151 2.43 -21.18 0.58
C CYS A 151 3.86 -20.77 0.14
N PRO A 152 4.87 -20.85 1.03
CA PRO A 152 6.24 -20.44 0.76
C PRO A 152 6.86 -21.09 -0.48
N ALA A 153 6.59 -22.37 -0.74
CA ALA A 153 7.11 -23.07 -1.92
C ALA A 153 6.66 -22.41 -3.24
N LYS A 154 5.39 -21.97 -3.32
CA LYS A 154 4.86 -21.25 -4.49
C LYS A 154 5.45 -19.84 -4.61
N LEU A 155 5.78 -19.20 -3.49
CA LEU A 155 6.43 -17.89 -3.50
C LEU A 155 7.87 -18.02 -4.01
N ILE A 156 8.63 -18.98 -3.48
CA ILE A 156 10.00 -19.28 -3.92
C ILE A 156 10.06 -19.53 -5.42
N GLY A 157 9.26 -20.48 -5.93
CA GLY A 157 9.28 -20.82 -7.35
C GLY A 157 8.86 -19.68 -8.28
N ARG A 158 8.02 -18.75 -7.80
CA ARG A 158 7.57 -17.61 -8.61
C ARG A 158 8.54 -16.44 -8.57
N PHE A 159 9.09 -16.12 -7.40
CA PHE A 159 9.90 -14.91 -7.18
C PHE A 159 11.41 -15.17 -7.22
N GLY A 160 11.83 -16.43 -7.43
CA GLY A 160 13.23 -16.80 -7.71
C GLY A 160 14.16 -16.78 -6.50
N GLU A 161 13.62 -16.91 -5.28
CA GLU A 161 14.42 -16.86 -4.06
C GLU A 161 15.01 -18.23 -3.68
N ASN A 162 16.23 -18.25 -3.15
CA ASN A 162 16.93 -19.49 -2.77
C ASN A 162 16.50 -19.99 -1.38
N GLY A 163 15.21 -20.26 -1.21
CA GLY A 163 14.67 -20.91 -0.01
C GLY A 163 13.80 -20.00 0.87
N ARG A 164 13.37 -20.58 2.00
CA ARG A 164 12.35 -19.98 2.89
C ARG A 164 12.85 -18.72 3.60
N ASP A 165 14.10 -18.69 4.03
CA ASP A 165 14.62 -17.56 4.79
C ASP A 165 14.88 -16.34 3.89
N ALA A 166 15.31 -16.57 2.66
CA ALA A 166 15.47 -15.51 1.66
C ALA A 166 14.12 -14.83 1.35
N ILE A 167 13.08 -15.63 1.06
CA ILE A 167 11.74 -15.07 0.78
C ILE A 167 11.15 -14.36 2.01
N LEU A 168 11.33 -14.88 3.22
CA LEU A 168 10.88 -14.22 4.44
C LEU A 168 11.62 -12.89 4.68
N THR A 169 12.93 -12.85 4.46
CA THR A 169 13.74 -11.63 4.55
C THR A 169 13.25 -10.57 3.56
N ARG A 170 12.94 -10.98 2.32
CA ARG A 170 12.36 -10.09 1.31
C ARG A 170 10.98 -9.57 1.70
N ILE A 171 10.10 -10.41 2.24
CA ILE A 171 8.79 -10.00 2.75
C ILE A 171 8.95 -8.97 3.88
N ARG A 172 9.86 -9.19 4.83
CA ARG A 172 10.13 -8.27 5.95
C ARG A 172 10.59 -6.91 5.44
N ARG A 173 11.56 -6.88 4.51
CA ARG A 173 12.03 -5.65 3.86
C ARG A 173 10.89 -4.89 3.18
N ALA A 174 10.07 -5.58 2.38
CA ALA A 174 8.94 -4.97 1.71
C ALA A 174 7.88 -4.44 2.69
N ALA A 175 7.64 -5.15 3.80
CA ALA A 175 6.74 -4.71 4.87
C ALA A 175 7.26 -3.46 5.60
N ALA A 176 8.58 -3.38 5.84
CA ALA A 176 9.22 -2.19 6.42
C ALA A 176 9.01 -0.95 5.52
N THR A 177 9.13 -1.12 4.20
CA THR A 177 8.86 -0.06 3.22
C THR A 177 7.41 0.43 3.25
N LEU A 178 6.43 -0.44 3.51
CA LEU A 178 5.03 -0.02 3.66
C LEU A 178 4.76 0.75 4.96
N ARG A 179 5.49 0.38 6.02
CA ARG A 179 5.36 0.99 7.34
C ARG A 179 5.95 2.38 7.38
N SER A 180 7.11 2.61 6.75
CA SER A 180 7.78 3.92 6.79
C SER A 180 6.81 5.03 6.36
N GLU A 181 6.65 6.05 7.20
CA GLU A 181 5.81 7.19 6.91
C GLU A 181 6.47 8.12 5.88
N PRO A 182 5.70 8.77 5.00
CA PRO A 182 6.23 9.84 4.17
C PRO A 182 6.69 11.08 4.98
N THR A 183 6.32 11.19 6.26
CA THR A 183 6.53 12.40 7.07
C THR A 183 7.90 12.48 7.75
N GLU A 184 8.59 11.37 7.96
CA GLU A 184 9.84 11.37 8.73
C GLU A 184 11.02 11.87 7.90
N THR A 185 11.06 11.57 6.60
CA THR A 185 12.09 12.06 5.69
C THR A 185 11.98 13.56 5.43
N LEU A 186 10.75 14.10 5.39
CA LEU A 186 10.52 15.54 5.22
C LEU A 186 10.80 16.31 6.52
N ARG A 187 10.43 15.79 7.69
CA ARG A 187 10.74 16.41 9.00
C ARG A 187 12.25 16.44 9.31
N LEU A 188 12.99 15.40 8.95
CA LEU A 188 14.45 15.37 9.11
C LEU A 188 15.17 16.28 8.10
N ALA A 189 14.63 16.44 6.88
CA ALA A 189 15.15 17.37 5.90
C ALA A 189 14.93 18.83 6.31
N THR A 190 13.73 19.19 6.77
CA THR A 190 13.44 20.56 7.26
C THR A 190 14.20 20.87 8.55
N ALA A 191 14.30 19.94 9.50
CA ALA A 191 15.06 20.14 10.74
C ALA A 191 16.57 20.33 10.49
N ARG A 192 17.16 19.67 9.48
CA ARG A 192 18.55 19.91 9.07
C ARG A 192 18.75 21.25 8.37
N GLN A 193 17.76 21.72 7.61
CA GLN A 193 17.81 23.02 6.93
C GLN A 193 17.67 24.20 7.91
N ASP A 194 16.85 24.06 8.95
CA ASP A 194 16.68 25.05 10.01
C ASP A 194 17.91 25.12 10.94
N ALA A 195 18.54 23.97 11.23
CA ALA A 195 19.81 23.90 11.97
C ALA A 195 21.00 24.52 11.17
N ALA A 196 20.99 24.41 9.84
CA ALA A 196 22.01 25.04 8.99
C ALA A 196 21.79 26.56 8.83
N SER A 197 20.55 27.03 8.87
CA SER A 197 20.18 28.45 8.73
C SER A 197 20.45 29.25 10.00
N SER A 198 20.33 28.62 11.18
CA SER A 198 20.62 29.23 12.49
C SER A 198 22.13 29.40 12.78
N SER A 199 23.01 28.78 12.00
CA SER A 199 24.47 28.91 12.15
C SER A 199 25.07 30.10 11.38
N ARG A 200 24.30 30.81 10.53
CA ARG A 200 24.86 31.82 9.60
C ARG A 200 24.58 33.29 9.95
N ALA A 201 24.06 33.61 11.13
CA ALA A 201 23.74 34.99 11.49
C ALA A 201 24.24 35.42 12.88
N VAL A 202 25.56 35.63 13.01
CA VAL A 202 26.12 36.60 13.97
C VAL A 202 27.23 37.38 13.26
N LYS A 203 26.88 38.51 12.63
CA LYS A 203 27.85 39.59 12.36
C LYS A 203 27.73 40.58 13.51
N PRO A 204 28.78 40.86 14.30
CA PRO A 204 28.70 41.86 15.35
C PRO A 204 28.67 43.26 14.73
N ALA A 205 27.65 44.03 15.08
CA ALA A 205 27.54 45.44 14.73
C ALA A 205 28.50 46.27 15.60
N THR A 206 29.49 46.89 14.96
CA THR A 206 30.40 47.84 15.59
C THR A 206 29.67 49.17 15.77
N ARG A 207 29.45 49.59 17.03
CA ARG A 207 28.88 50.89 17.39
C ARG A 207 29.90 52.01 17.16
N GLU A 208 29.56 52.96 16.30
CA GLU A 208 30.14 54.30 16.27
C GLU A 208 29.90 55.02 17.61
N ARG A 209 30.95 55.62 18.17
CA ARG A 209 30.87 56.63 19.22
C ARG A 209 31.09 57.99 18.58
N ALA A 210 30.18 58.91 18.87
CA ALA A 210 30.31 60.33 18.63
C ALA A 210 31.43 60.93 19.50
N GLU A 211 32.18 61.85 18.91
CA GLU A 211 32.67 63.11 19.49
C GLU A 211 33.01 64.07 18.36
#